data_AF-A0A842QE04-F1
#
_entry.id   AF-A0A842QE04-F1
#
_cell.length_a   1.000
_cell.length_b   1.000
_cell.length_c   1.000
_cell.angle_alpha   90.00
_cell.angle_beta   90.00
_cell.angle_gamma   90.00
#
_symmetry.space_group_name_H-M   'P 1'
#
loop_
_entity.id
_entity.type
_entity.pdbx_description
1 polymer ?
#
loop_
_entity_poly.entity_id
_entity_poly.type
_entity_poly.pdbx_seq_one_letter_code
_entity_poly.pdbx_strand_id
1 'polypeptide(L)'
;MADCSIETLQRLLREILEKDESNLGVPLKIAEKELLSKARERGMECSSEMVEKAIQTLLDDWTIDKTLAPLPSELEEELNLEPPGPFWRLKILTSEEQENYRSLSPVKKALIRILRERNEPGKRGEIPIKEAEAILSVQGFEEIPQYMWVKDTVKTSFGYEGEEVVDYYFLVQEHMKTDEFKKYEEEMLDKHREKQRWRIDLMEDSEEKAKKEDGN
;
A
#
# COMPACT_ATOMS: atom_id res chain seq x y z
N MET A 1 18.98 -12.73 -33.30
CA MET A 1 18.14 -11.90 -32.42
C MET A 1 18.20 -12.54 -31.05
N ALA A 2 18.43 -11.76 -29.99
CA ALA A 2 18.43 -12.30 -28.64
C ALA A 2 16.97 -12.61 -28.25
N ASP A 3 16.76 -13.78 -27.66
CA ASP A 3 15.41 -14.20 -27.24
C ASP A 3 14.95 -13.39 -26.03
N CYS A 4 13.74 -12.83 -26.10
CA CYS A 4 13.13 -12.16 -24.97
C CYS A 4 12.51 -13.23 -24.06
N SER A 5 13.22 -13.62 -23.00
CA SER A 5 12.69 -14.55 -21.99
C SER A 5 12.22 -13.82 -20.75
N ILE A 6 11.24 -14.39 -20.04
CA ILE A 6 10.73 -13.85 -18.78
C ILE A 6 11.86 -13.78 -17.74
N GLU A 7 12.72 -14.79 -17.67
CA GLU A 7 13.88 -14.84 -16.78
C GLU A 7 14.87 -13.71 -17.07
N THR A 8 15.06 -13.35 -18.33
CA THR A 8 15.92 -12.23 -18.71
C THR A 8 15.31 -10.89 -18.30
N LEU A 9 14.00 -10.72 -18.51
CA LEU A 9 13.27 -9.52 -18.07
C LEU A 9 13.27 -9.38 -16.54
N GLN A 10 13.08 -10.48 -15.82
CA GLN A 10 13.17 -10.49 -14.35
C GLN A 10 14.55 -10.05 -13.86
N ARG A 11 15.63 -10.54 -14.47
CA ARG A 11 17.00 -10.12 -14.11
C ARG A 11 17.21 -8.63 -14.39
N LEU A 12 16.79 -8.16 -15.57
CA LEU A 12 16.87 -6.75 -15.93
C LEU A 12 16.08 -5.85 -14.98
N LEU A 13 14.88 -6.29 -14.57
CA LEU A 13 14.07 -5.57 -13.62
C LEU A 13 14.75 -5.47 -12.25
N ARG A 14 15.35 -6.56 -11.76
CA ARG A 14 16.16 -6.51 -10.53
C ARG A 14 17.32 -5.52 -10.69
N GLU A 15 18.06 -5.55 -11.80
CA GLU A 15 19.14 -4.59 -12.08
C GLU A 15 18.66 -3.12 -12.10
N ILE A 16 17.40 -2.85 -12.48
CA ILE A 16 16.79 -1.51 -12.43
C ILE A 16 16.49 -1.14 -10.98
N LEU A 17 15.80 -2.01 -10.26
CA LEU A 17 15.35 -1.74 -8.89
C LEU A 17 16.51 -1.71 -7.89
N GLU A 18 17.59 -2.46 -8.08
CA GLU A 18 18.79 -2.45 -7.23
C GLU A 18 19.58 -1.13 -7.30
N LYS A 19 19.36 -0.34 -8.37
CA LYS A 19 20.00 0.97 -8.54
C LYS A 19 19.21 2.10 -7.89
N ASP A 20 17.99 1.83 -7.46
CA ASP A 20 17.18 2.81 -6.75
C ASP A 20 17.72 2.99 -5.34
N GLU A 21 18.26 4.18 -5.07
CA GLU A 21 18.71 4.57 -3.72
C GLU A 21 17.52 5.03 -2.85
N SER A 22 16.32 5.14 -3.43
CA SER A 22 15.12 5.49 -2.69
C SER A 22 14.61 4.31 -1.87
N ASN A 23 14.29 4.57 -0.59
CA ASN A 23 13.55 3.59 0.21
C ASN A 23 12.08 3.43 -0.24
N LEU A 24 11.59 4.25 -1.17
CA LEU A 24 10.21 4.24 -1.65
C LEU A 24 9.98 3.31 -2.86
N GLY A 25 11.05 2.90 -3.56
CA GLY A 25 10.99 2.12 -4.79
C GLY A 25 10.83 2.98 -6.05
N VAL A 26 10.86 2.32 -7.21
CA VAL A 26 10.77 2.94 -8.54
C VAL A 26 9.31 3.00 -8.99
N PRO A 27 8.79 4.15 -9.47
CA PRO A 27 7.44 4.22 -10.04
C PRO A 27 7.20 3.16 -11.12
N LEU A 28 6.07 2.45 -11.06
CA LEU A 28 5.79 1.29 -11.91
C LEU A 28 5.96 1.60 -13.41
N LYS A 29 5.37 2.71 -13.88
CA LYS A 29 5.48 3.14 -15.27
C LYS A 29 6.93 3.44 -15.70
N ILE A 30 7.77 3.93 -14.79
CA ILE A 30 9.18 4.19 -15.06
C ILE A 30 9.93 2.85 -15.17
N ALA A 31 9.71 1.94 -14.22
CA ALA A 31 10.32 0.61 -14.26
C ALA A 31 9.96 -0.15 -15.55
N GLU A 32 8.70 -0.10 -15.98
CA GLU A 32 8.24 -0.71 -17.25
C GLU A 32 8.95 -0.09 -18.47
N LYS A 33 9.00 1.25 -18.53
CA LYS A 33 9.65 1.98 -19.63
C LYS A 33 11.15 1.70 -19.70
N GLU A 34 11.84 1.71 -18.55
CA GLU A 34 13.26 1.40 -18.47
C GLU A 34 13.56 -0.04 -18.85
N LEU A 35 12.72 -0.99 -18.41
CA LEU A 35 12.87 -2.40 -18.74
C LEU A 35 12.75 -2.63 -20.25
N LEU A 36 11.76 -2.02 -20.91
CA LEU A 36 11.61 -2.05 -22.37
C LEU A 36 12.80 -1.40 -23.08
N SER A 37 13.30 -0.25 -22.58
CA SER A 37 14.47 0.42 -23.14
C SER A 37 15.72 -0.47 -23.08
N LYS A 38 16.03 -1.02 -21.91
CA LYS A 38 17.16 -1.94 -21.71
C LYS A 38 17.04 -3.20 -22.55
N ALA A 39 15.82 -3.72 -22.71
CA ALA A 39 15.59 -4.88 -23.55
C ALA A 39 15.92 -4.57 -25.02
N ARG A 40 15.45 -3.42 -25.51
CA ARG A 40 15.73 -2.93 -26.87
C ARG A 40 17.22 -2.67 -27.11
N GLU A 41 17.92 -2.08 -26.14
CA GLU A 41 19.39 -1.86 -26.20
C GLU A 41 20.17 -3.17 -26.35
N ARG A 42 19.66 -4.27 -25.78
CA ARG A 42 20.23 -5.62 -25.91
C ARG A 42 19.75 -6.36 -27.18
N GLY A 43 19.03 -5.69 -28.07
CA GLY A 43 18.52 -6.27 -29.32
C GLY A 43 17.41 -7.31 -29.10
N MET A 44 16.66 -7.19 -28.00
CA MET A 44 15.49 -8.02 -27.70
C MET A 44 14.21 -7.28 -28.11
N GLU A 45 13.30 -7.99 -28.76
CA GLU A 45 11.95 -7.50 -29.06
C GLU A 45 10.98 -8.06 -28.01
N CYS A 46 10.74 -7.28 -26.96
CA CYS A 46 9.84 -7.63 -25.86
C CYS A 46 8.52 -6.86 -25.98
N SER A 47 7.39 -7.53 -25.78
CA SER A 47 6.08 -6.86 -25.67
C SER A 47 5.81 -6.38 -24.25
N SER A 48 4.87 -5.44 -24.08
CA SER A 48 4.41 -5.00 -22.76
C SER A 48 3.85 -6.14 -21.93
N GLU A 49 3.14 -7.09 -22.54
CA GLU A 49 2.60 -8.28 -21.85
C GLU A 49 3.71 -9.15 -21.22
N MET A 50 4.87 -9.25 -21.88
CA MET A 50 6.01 -10.00 -21.32
C MET A 50 6.63 -9.28 -20.12
N VAL A 51 6.66 -7.95 -20.17
CA VAL A 51 7.10 -7.10 -19.05
C VAL A 51 6.15 -7.25 -17.86
N GLU A 52 4.84 -7.12 -18.09
CA GLU A 52 3.82 -7.31 -17.07
C GLU A 52 3.93 -8.70 -16.43
N LYS A 53 4.09 -9.76 -17.24
CA LYS A 53 4.27 -11.13 -16.76
C LYS A 53 5.55 -11.31 -15.94
N ALA A 54 6.65 -10.67 -16.33
CA ALA A 54 7.90 -10.70 -15.58
C ALA A 54 7.75 -10.02 -14.21
N ILE A 55 7.12 -8.84 -14.17
CA ILE A 55 6.80 -8.13 -12.92
C ILE A 55 5.90 -8.99 -12.04
N GLN A 56 4.81 -9.53 -12.60
CA GLN A 56 3.86 -10.36 -11.87
C GLN A 56 4.53 -11.60 -11.25
N THR A 57 5.42 -12.26 -11.99
CA THR A 57 6.14 -13.42 -11.45
C THR A 57 7.01 -13.05 -10.24
N LEU A 58 7.67 -11.88 -10.26
CA LEU A 58 8.44 -11.40 -9.12
C LEU A 58 7.58 -10.94 -7.93
N LEU A 59 6.35 -10.49 -8.19
CA LEU A 59 5.39 -10.16 -7.14
C LEU A 59 4.85 -11.43 -6.47
N ASP A 60 4.63 -12.48 -7.25
CA ASP A 60 4.09 -13.76 -6.77
C ASP A 60 5.12 -14.62 -6.04
N ASP A 61 6.40 -14.52 -6.41
CA ASP A 61 7.52 -15.18 -5.70
C ASP A 61 8.02 -14.38 -4.47
N TRP A 62 7.42 -13.21 -4.24
CA TRP A 62 7.79 -12.26 -3.19
C TRP A 62 9.25 -11.82 -3.26
N THR A 63 9.82 -11.70 -4.47
CA THR A 63 11.10 -11.01 -4.69
C THR A 63 10.92 -9.50 -4.54
N ILE A 64 9.85 -8.98 -5.13
CA ILE A 64 9.53 -7.55 -5.13
C ILE A 64 8.16 -7.33 -4.52
N ASP A 65 7.90 -6.08 -4.16
CA ASP A 65 6.59 -5.61 -3.73
C ASP A 65 6.12 -4.47 -4.64
N LYS A 66 4.80 -4.31 -4.71
CA LYS A 66 4.11 -3.21 -5.37
C LYS A 66 3.50 -2.34 -4.28
N THR A 67 4.16 -1.23 -3.98
CA THR A 67 3.85 -0.36 -2.83
C THR A 67 3.25 0.97 -3.29
N LEU A 68 2.61 1.66 -2.35
CA LEU A 68 2.05 2.99 -2.56
C LEU A 68 2.95 4.03 -1.92
N ALA A 69 3.34 5.05 -2.68
CA ALA A 69 4.05 6.21 -2.15
C ALA A 69 3.73 7.47 -2.96
N PRO A 70 3.84 8.66 -2.38
CA PRO A 70 3.71 9.91 -3.13
C PRO A 70 4.75 9.99 -4.25
N LEU A 71 4.41 10.69 -5.33
CA LEU A 71 5.39 11.13 -6.33
C LEU A 71 5.80 12.58 -6.01
N PRO A 72 7.07 12.94 -6.26
CA PRO A 72 7.45 14.35 -6.34
C PRO A 72 6.65 15.03 -7.47
N SER A 73 6.20 16.27 -7.25
CA SER A 73 5.34 16.99 -8.21
C SER A 73 5.96 17.12 -9.61
N GLU A 74 7.28 17.24 -9.70
CA GLU A 74 8.04 17.28 -10.96
C GLU A 74 7.85 16.01 -11.80
N LEU A 75 7.78 14.85 -11.15
CA LEU A 75 7.53 13.55 -11.79
C LEU A 75 6.05 13.32 -12.11
N GLU A 76 5.13 13.88 -11.33
CA GLU A 76 3.70 13.85 -11.63
C GLU A 76 3.40 14.57 -12.95
N GLU A 77 4.02 15.74 -13.16
CA GLU A 77 3.95 16.52 -14.40
C GLU A 77 4.58 15.78 -15.59
N GLU A 78 5.81 15.25 -15.44
CA GLU A 78 6.50 14.52 -16.52
C GLU A 78 5.70 13.30 -17.01
N LEU A 79 5.03 12.60 -16.09
CA LEU A 79 4.29 11.38 -16.39
C LEU A 79 2.83 11.63 -16.80
N ASN A 80 2.38 12.90 -16.82
CA ASN A 80 1.00 13.32 -17.15
C ASN A 80 -0.06 12.48 -16.41
N LEU A 81 0.08 12.38 -15.09
CA LEU A 81 -0.78 11.53 -14.25
C LEU A 81 -1.89 12.35 -13.58
N GLU A 82 -3.16 12.05 -13.88
CA GLU A 82 -4.31 12.49 -13.08
C GLU A 82 -4.63 11.46 -11.97
N PRO A 83 -5.28 11.82 -10.83
CA PRO A 83 -5.24 13.02 -9.97
C PRO A 83 -4.20 12.87 -8.82
N PRO A 84 -4.06 13.83 -7.87
CA PRO A 84 -3.15 13.71 -6.73
C PRO A 84 -3.47 12.50 -5.85
N GLY A 85 -2.43 11.75 -5.47
CA GLY A 85 -2.55 10.59 -4.60
C GLY A 85 -1.31 9.71 -4.65
N PRO A 86 -1.24 8.64 -3.84
CA PRO A 86 -0.11 7.73 -3.91
C PRO A 86 -0.09 6.98 -5.25
N PHE A 87 1.10 6.73 -5.74
CA PHE A 87 1.36 6.02 -6.98
C PHE A 87 1.98 4.66 -6.71
N TRP A 88 1.73 3.73 -7.62
CA TRP A 88 2.35 2.41 -7.57
C TRP A 88 3.84 2.49 -7.86
N ARG A 89 4.61 1.92 -6.95
CA ARG A 89 6.05 1.74 -7.07
C ARG A 89 6.40 0.26 -6.95
N LEU A 90 7.52 -0.13 -7.53
CA LEU A 90 8.12 -1.43 -7.36
C LEU A 90 9.36 -1.29 -6.48
N LYS A 91 9.48 -2.17 -5.49
CA LYS A 91 10.59 -2.19 -4.53
C LYS A 91 11.11 -3.61 -4.41
N ILE A 92 12.43 -3.79 -4.41
CA ILE A 92 13.02 -5.08 -4.02
C ILE A 92 12.82 -5.31 -2.53
N LEU A 93 12.34 -6.48 -2.19
CA LEU A 93 12.19 -6.89 -0.81
C LEU A 93 13.52 -7.36 -0.24
N THR A 94 13.85 -6.87 0.94
CA THR A 94 14.92 -7.39 1.79
C THR A 94 14.65 -8.84 2.17
N SER A 95 15.68 -9.61 2.51
CA SER A 95 15.53 -11.01 2.89
C SER A 95 14.55 -11.22 4.06
N GLU A 96 14.51 -10.28 5.01
CA GLU A 96 13.56 -10.27 6.11
C GLU A 96 12.11 -10.06 5.62
N GLU A 97 11.88 -9.07 4.76
CA GLU A 97 10.55 -8.85 4.16
C GLU A 97 10.09 -10.06 3.35
N GLN A 98 10.98 -10.68 2.56
CA GLN A 98 10.64 -11.87 1.78
C GLN A 98 10.19 -13.02 2.69
N GLU A 99 10.91 -13.26 3.79
CA GLU A 99 10.55 -14.31 4.75
C GLU A 99 9.22 -13.98 5.45
N ASN A 100 9.02 -12.73 5.84
CA ASN A 100 7.76 -12.26 6.41
C ASN A 100 6.59 -12.56 5.47
N TYR A 101 6.68 -12.17 4.19
CA TYR A 101 5.66 -12.46 3.20
C TYR A 101 5.46 -13.97 2.97
N ARG A 102 6.54 -14.75 2.88
CA ARG A 102 6.47 -16.21 2.71
C ARG A 102 5.83 -16.92 3.90
N SER A 103 5.97 -16.39 5.10
CA SER A 103 5.36 -16.95 6.32
C SER A 103 3.86 -16.64 6.46
N LEU A 104 3.32 -15.68 5.70
CA LEU A 104 1.91 -15.32 5.78
C LEU A 104 0.99 -16.48 5.37
N SER A 105 -0.17 -16.54 6.02
CA SER A 105 -1.23 -17.47 5.66
C SER A 105 -1.69 -17.23 4.20
N PRO A 106 -2.16 -18.28 3.50
CA PRO A 106 -2.62 -18.14 2.11
C PRO A 106 -3.68 -17.06 1.91
N VAL A 107 -4.63 -16.92 2.83
CA VAL A 107 -5.69 -15.91 2.77
C VAL A 107 -5.13 -14.48 2.85
N LYS A 108 -4.13 -14.23 3.71
CA LYS A 108 -3.47 -12.92 3.82
C LYS A 108 -2.69 -12.57 2.56
N LYS A 109 -1.99 -13.56 1.97
CA LYS A 109 -1.31 -13.40 0.67
C LYS A 109 -2.30 -13.06 -0.45
N ALA A 110 -3.44 -13.75 -0.48
CA ALA A 110 -4.50 -13.48 -1.45
C ALA A 110 -5.07 -12.07 -1.28
N LEU A 111 -5.33 -11.62 -0.05
CA LEU A 111 -5.76 -10.24 0.22
C LEU A 111 -4.76 -9.22 -0.31
N ILE A 112 -3.46 -9.41 -0.07
CA ILE A 112 -2.42 -8.50 -0.58
C ILE A 112 -2.43 -8.44 -2.11
N ARG A 113 -2.60 -9.59 -2.80
CA ARG A 113 -2.72 -9.62 -4.26
C ARG A 113 -3.93 -8.83 -4.75
N ILE A 114 -5.10 -9.02 -4.14
CA ILE A 114 -6.32 -8.27 -4.45
C ILE A 114 -6.07 -6.76 -4.32
N LEU A 115 -5.48 -6.32 -3.20
CA LEU A 115 -5.19 -4.91 -2.98
C LEU A 115 -4.22 -4.33 -4.03
N ARG A 116 -3.16 -5.07 -4.40
CA ARG A 116 -2.18 -4.64 -5.43
C ARG A 116 -2.79 -4.47 -6.83
N GLU A 117 -3.92 -5.10 -7.10
CA GLU A 117 -4.65 -5.02 -8.38
C GLU A 117 -5.63 -3.84 -8.43
N ARG A 118 -5.96 -3.22 -7.29
CA ARG A 118 -6.88 -2.06 -7.21
C ARG A 118 -6.21 -0.80 -7.77
N ASN A 119 -6.47 -0.48 -9.04
CA ASN A 119 -5.86 0.66 -9.73
C ASN A 119 -6.77 1.89 -9.86
N GLU A 120 -7.97 1.86 -9.27
CA GLU A 120 -8.94 2.96 -9.32
C GLU A 120 -8.34 4.26 -8.75
N PRO A 121 -8.41 5.39 -9.48
CA PRO A 121 -7.97 6.69 -8.97
C PRO A 121 -8.62 7.03 -7.62
N GLY A 122 -7.82 7.42 -6.64
CA GLY A 122 -8.30 7.76 -5.29
C GLY A 122 -8.67 6.57 -4.40
N LYS A 123 -8.69 5.33 -4.92
CA LYS A 123 -8.95 4.09 -4.16
C LYS A 123 -7.86 3.04 -4.39
N ARG A 124 -6.63 3.47 -4.73
CA ARG A 124 -5.53 2.55 -5.05
C ARG A 124 -5.10 1.78 -3.80
N GLY A 125 -5.03 0.47 -3.90
CA GLY A 125 -4.66 -0.38 -2.75
C GLY A 125 -5.69 -0.37 -1.63
N GLU A 126 -6.95 -0.04 -1.94
CA GLU A 126 -8.05 0.03 -0.99
C GLU A 126 -9.24 -0.80 -1.50
N ILE A 127 -9.93 -1.49 -0.59
CA ILE A 127 -11.14 -2.25 -0.92
C ILE A 127 -12.06 -2.36 0.31
N PRO A 128 -13.39 -2.25 0.16
CA PRO A 128 -14.33 -2.57 1.24
C PRO A 128 -14.12 -4.00 1.74
N ILE A 129 -14.19 -4.22 3.06
CA ILE A 129 -13.97 -5.55 3.67
C ILE A 129 -14.93 -6.58 3.06
N LYS A 130 -16.22 -6.25 2.93
CA LYS A 130 -17.23 -7.14 2.36
C LYS A 130 -16.94 -7.54 0.91
N GLU A 131 -16.38 -6.62 0.12
CA GLU A 131 -15.99 -6.91 -1.27
C GLU A 131 -14.78 -7.85 -1.30
N ALA A 132 -13.77 -7.61 -0.46
CA ALA A 132 -12.62 -8.50 -0.34
C ALA A 132 -13.03 -9.91 0.13
N GLU A 133 -13.92 -10.02 1.13
CA GLU A 133 -14.44 -11.29 1.62
C GLU A 133 -15.17 -12.07 0.51
N ALA A 134 -15.96 -11.39 -0.31
CA ALA A 134 -16.63 -12.00 -1.44
C ALA A 134 -15.63 -12.55 -2.48
N ILE A 135 -14.60 -11.77 -2.83
CA ILE A 135 -13.55 -12.21 -3.77
C ILE A 135 -12.78 -13.41 -3.20
N LEU A 136 -12.39 -13.35 -1.93
CA LEU A 136 -11.67 -14.45 -1.26
C LEU A 136 -12.54 -15.72 -1.17
N SER A 137 -13.84 -15.58 -0.92
CA SER A 137 -14.77 -16.71 -0.89
C SER A 137 -14.85 -17.40 -2.26
N VAL A 138 -14.92 -16.62 -3.35
CA VAL A 138 -14.89 -17.15 -4.73
C VAL A 138 -13.57 -17.87 -5.04
N GLN A 139 -12.45 -17.44 -4.43
CA GLN A 139 -11.15 -18.11 -4.52
C GLN A 139 -11.06 -19.40 -3.68
N GLY A 140 -12.10 -19.76 -2.93
CA GLY A 140 -12.18 -20.99 -2.14
C GLY A 140 -11.71 -20.86 -0.69
N PHE A 141 -11.58 -19.64 -0.16
CA PHE A 141 -11.30 -19.43 1.27
C PHE A 141 -12.61 -19.48 2.08
N GLU A 142 -12.76 -20.48 2.94
CA GLU A 142 -13.98 -20.68 3.76
C GLU A 142 -13.93 -19.93 5.10
N GLU A 143 -12.75 -19.86 5.73
CA GLU A 143 -12.53 -19.15 6.99
C GLU A 143 -11.78 -17.84 6.73
N ILE A 144 -12.54 -16.76 6.48
CA ILE A 144 -11.97 -15.42 6.26
C ILE A 144 -12.09 -14.63 7.57
N PRO A 145 -10.97 -14.29 8.23
CA PRO A 145 -11.02 -13.46 9.43
C PRO A 145 -11.55 -12.07 9.10
N GLN A 146 -12.50 -11.57 9.89
CA GLN A 146 -13.07 -10.22 9.71
C GLN A 146 -12.00 -9.11 9.70
N TYR A 147 -10.92 -9.28 10.47
CA TYR A 147 -9.82 -8.32 10.55
C TYR A 147 -8.48 -8.97 10.18
N MET A 148 -8.11 -8.89 8.90
CA MET A 148 -6.83 -9.37 8.39
C MET A 148 -5.75 -8.29 8.45
N TRP A 149 -5.21 -8.05 9.65
CA TRP A 149 -4.04 -7.20 9.81
C TRP A 149 -2.74 -7.91 9.39
N VAL A 150 -1.90 -7.19 8.66
CA VAL A 150 -0.53 -7.58 8.34
C VAL A 150 0.37 -6.39 8.69
N LYS A 151 1.25 -6.58 9.67
CA LYS A 151 2.15 -5.53 10.15
C LYS A 151 2.84 -4.83 8.98
N ASP A 152 2.80 -3.50 9.00
CA ASP A 152 3.43 -2.62 8.00
C ASP A 152 3.02 -2.91 6.54
N THR A 153 1.92 -3.63 6.30
CA THR A 153 1.48 -4.02 4.95
C THR A 153 -0.01 -3.79 4.73
N VAL A 154 -0.86 -4.36 5.58
CA VAL A 154 -2.32 -4.25 5.48
C VAL A 154 -2.88 -3.75 6.80
N LYS A 155 -3.67 -2.67 6.73
CA LYS A 155 -4.43 -2.13 7.86
C LYS A 155 -5.91 -2.06 7.54
N THR A 156 -6.72 -1.96 8.59
CA THR A 156 -8.15 -1.71 8.51
C THR A 156 -8.44 -0.28 8.95
N SER A 157 -9.30 0.42 8.21
CA SER A 157 -9.85 1.73 8.61
C SER A 157 -11.28 1.83 8.12
N PHE A 158 -12.02 2.79 8.65
CA PHE A 158 -13.34 3.13 8.15
C PHE A 158 -13.25 4.29 7.14
N GLY A 159 -14.14 4.28 6.17
CA GLY A 159 -14.40 5.34 5.21
C GLY A 159 -15.90 5.65 5.15
N TYR A 160 -16.28 6.66 4.37
CA TYR A 160 -17.68 7.01 4.14
C TYR A 160 -18.04 6.81 2.66
N GLU A 161 -19.07 6.01 2.39
CA GLU A 161 -19.69 5.93 1.07
C GLU A 161 -21.08 6.57 1.16
N GLY A 162 -21.17 7.85 0.81
CA GLY A 162 -22.35 8.66 1.08
C GLY A 162 -22.51 8.96 2.57
N GLU A 163 -23.61 8.51 3.17
CA GLU A 163 -23.89 8.66 4.61
C GLU A 163 -23.51 7.42 5.43
N GLU A 164 -23.09 6.32 4.76
CA GLU A 164 -22.77 5.06 5.42
C GLU A 164 -21.28 4.97 5.78
N VAL A 165 -21.01 4.48 6.98
CA VAL A 165 -19.66 4.10 7.42
C VAL A 165 -19.37 2.70 6.88
N VAL A 166 -18.30 2.59 6.10
CA VAL A 166 -17.86 1.34 5.48
C VAL A 166 -16.46 1.00 5.97
N ASP A 167 -16.23 -0.24 6.39
CA ASP A 167 -14.90 -0.72 6.75
C ASP A 167 -14.13 -1.15 5.50
N TYR A 168 -12.84 -0.82 5.46
CA TYR A 168 -11.96 -1.09 4.34
C TYR A 168 -10.65 -1.73 4.79
N TYR A 169 -10.08 -2.53 3.89
CA TYR A 169 -8.67 -2.90 3.91
C TYR A 169 -7.87 -1.92 3.05
N PHE A 170 -6.68 -1.55 3.54
CA PHE A 170 -5.76 -0.65 2.84
C PHE A 170 -4.34 -1.19 2.88
N LEU A 171 -3.61 -1.03 1.78
CA LEU A 171 -2.15 -1.13 1.80
C LEU A 171 -1.55 0.06 2.56
N VAL A 172 -0.66 -0.24 3.50
CA VAL A 172 0.11 0.77 4.21
C VAL A 172 1.09 1.40 3.21
N GLN A 173 1.01 2.73 3.06
CA GLN A 173 1.92 3.46 2.17
C GLN A 173 3.36 3.40 2.69
N GLU A 174 4.34 3.35 1.79
CA GLU A 174 5.73 3.04 2.13
C GLU A 174 6.33 4.05 3.11
N HIS A 175 6.07 5.34 2.93
CA HIS A 175 6.55 6.40 3.83
C HIS A 175 5.99 6.26 5.26
N MET A 176 4.80 5.66 5.42
CA MET A 176 4.16 5.44 6.72
C MET A 176 4.78 4.29 7.51
N LYS A 177 5.63 3.46 6.88
CA LYS A 177 6.27 2.31 7.53
C LYS A 177 7.50 2.71 8.35
N THR A 178 8.01 3.93 8.13
CA THR A 178 9.22 4.45 8.77
C THR A 178 9.02 4.67 10.28
N ASP A 179 10.09 4.45 11.06
CA ASP A 179 10.06 4.70 12.51
C ASP A 179 9.79 6.18 12.85
N GLU A 180 10.27 7.09 12.00
CA GLU A 180 10.03 8.53 12.16
C GLU A 180 8.54 8.84 12.02
N PHE A 181 7.88 8.31 11.00
CA PHE A 181 6.44 8.51 10.82
C PHE A 181 5.62 7.85 11.94
N LYS A 182 6.01 6.64 12.37
CA LYS A 182 5.37 5.94 13.49
C LYS A 182 5.45 6.74 14.79
N LYS A 183 6.62 7.32 15.10
CA LYS A 183 6.80 8.19 16.27
C LYS A 183 5.96 9.46 16.15
N TYR A 184 5.94 10.08 14.98
CA TYR A 184 5.10 11.25 14.73
C TYR A 184 3.61 10.94 14.95
N GLU A 185 3.11 9.79 14.45
CA GLU A 185 1.73 9.36 14.66
C GLU A 185 1.41 9.13 16.14
N GLU A 186 2.33 8.49 16.88
CA GLU A 186 2.20 8.28 18.33
C GLU A 186 2.11 9.61 19.10
N GLU A 187 2.99 10.57 18.81
CA GLU A 187 2.96 11.91 19.41
C GLU A 187 1.67 12.67 19.11
N MET A 188 1.15 12.55 17.88
CA MET A 188 -0.09 13.20 17.47
C MET A 188 -1.31 12.57 18.15
N LEU A 189 -1.31 11.25 18.32
CA LEU A 189 -2.35 10.52 19.07
C LEU A 189 -2.32 10.90 20.55
N ASP A 190 -1.15 11.06 21.15
CA ASP A 190 -1.01 11.49 22.54
C ASP A 190 -1.51 12.91 22.74
N LYS A 191 -1.11 13.86 21.89
CA LYS A 191 -1.65 15.23 21.89
C LYS A 191 -3.16 15.26 21.72
N HIS A 192 -3.72 14.39 20.87
CA HIS A 192 -5.16 14.29 20.70
C HIS A 192 -5.84 13.73 21.96
N ARG A 193 -5.28 12.67 22.57
CA ARG A 193 -5.78 12.09 23.83
C ARG A 193 -5.75 13.11 24.97
N GLU A 194 -4.68 13.89 25.10
CA GLU A 194 -4.58 14.97 26.08
C GLU A 194 -5.64 16.05 25.86
N LYS A 195 -5.85 16.48 24.61
CA LYS A 195 -6.89 17.46 24.27
C LYS A 195 -8.31 16.96 24.55
N GLN A 196 -8.58 15.67 24.32
CA GLN A 196 -9.88 15.06 24.64
C GLN A 196 -10.10 14.95 26.14
N ARG A 197 -9.07 14.54 26.92
CA ARG A 197 -9.15 14.54 28.39
C ARG A 197 -9.43 15.94 28.94
N TRP A 198 -8.68 16.94 28.49
CA TRP A 198 -8.91 18.32 28.89
C TRP A 198 -10.33 18.81 28.60
N ARG A 199 -10.92 18.40 27.46
CA ARG A 199 -12.32 18.73 27.14
C ARG A 199 -13.31 18.06 28.09
N ILE A 200 -13.08 16.81 28.46
CA ILE A 200 -13.92 16.08 29.41
C ILE A 200 -13.85 16.77 30.78
N ASP A 201 -12.64 17.02 31.28
CA ASP A 201 -12.43 17.70 32.56
C ASP A 201 -13.16 19.06 32.62
N LEU A 202 -13.12 19.81 31.50
CA LEU A 202 -13.77 21.12 31.40
C LEU A 202 -15.31 21.04 31.35
N MET A 203 -15.85 19.96 30.78
CA MET A 203 -17.30 19.67 30.81
C MET A 203 -17.73 19.26 32.22
N GLU A 204 -16.99 18.38 32.89
CA GLU A 204 -17.26 17.94 34.27
C GLU A 204 -17.22 19.13 35.26
N ASP A 205 -16.21 20.00 35.16
CA ASP A 205 -16.11 21.23 35.96
C ASP A 205 -17.29 22.19 35.73
N SER A 206 -17.80 22.25 34.49
CA SER A 206 -18.94 23.10 34.13
C SER A 206 -20.25 22.55 34.68
N GLU A 207 -20.43 21.23 34.63
CA GLU A 207 -21.59 20.54 35.22
C GLU A 207 -21.60 20.64 36.75
N GLU A 208 -20.44 20.54 37.41
CA GLU A 208 -20.35 20.71 38.86
C GLU A 208 -20.69 22.13 39.30
N LYS A 209 -20.29 23.14 38.53
CA LYS A 209 -20.64 24.55 38.81
C LYS A 209 -22.13 24.80 38.60
N ALA A 210 -22.71 24.30 37.50
CA ALA A 210 -24.15 24.41 37.25
C ALA A 210 -25.00 23.75 38.35
N LYS A 211 -24.62 22.55 38.82
CA LYS A 211 -25.30 21.87 39.94
C LYS A 211 -25.23 22.63 41.27
N LYS A 212 -24.18 23.42 41.49
CA LYS A 212 -24.04 24.27 42.69
C LYS A 212 -24.84 25.56 42.59
N GLU A 213 -25.08 26.07 41.39
CA GLU A 213 -25.88 27.29 41.16
C GLU A 213 -27.40 27.00 41.15
N ASP A 214 -27.84 25.84 40.65
CA ASP A 214 -29.26 25.43 40.63
C ASP A 214 -29.76 24.85 41.98
N GLY A 215 -28.84 24.58 42.92
CA GLY A 215 -29.15 24.02 44.24
C GLY A 215 -29.38 25.04 45.35
N ASN A 216 -29.54 26.32 45.02
CA ASN A 216 -29.66 27.43 45.98
C ASN A 216 -30.99 28.20 45.83
#